data_AF-A0AAV2QCI3-F1
#
_entry.id   AF-A0AAV2QCI3-F1
#
_cell.length_a   1.000
_cell.length_b   1.000
_cell.length_c   1.000
_cell.angle_alpha   90.00
_cell.angle_beta   90.00
_cell.angle_gamma   90.00
#
_symmetry.space_group_name_H-M   'P 1'
#
loop_
_entity.id
_entity.type
_entity.pdbx_description
1 polymer ?
#
loop_
_entity_poly.entity_id
_entity_poly.type
_entity_poly.pdbx_seq_one_letter_code
_entity_poly.pdbx_strand_id
1 'polypeptide(L)'
;VAVVWTWSSVDYLLSCESIRKLTLKMDISNFQDFCDSVNENPEATKFKRKAKDLCQNLLDSGKLEEVINNLDSLKCNENAEQSLFKYFYNLDNVKRYLSHPVTKATKSEATSVQYREDGNKYYQQKDLEKALHNYKFSIVYASHPPHTCTVFDDNVIDDSNRSDPRLFKGLIKQKTNACAAVYYVEEGSTAYNNLAISYANRSAVLMELGQYTKSISDINRAFELQYPNDMCYKILIRKAKCLIALKKCKCAQDVLHQCYNLMEKLQLPEPKYTTIMNSLNTLKQKCHLDYTKHSATHHQIQESQSSTTSAPRNIDDNLIFAYSSPEPPKIPDCNPRIPSLSSAVQMEYTHKQGRFMAAARDIKPGEVIGVEMGFVTCVSVEDAASQHTFCCTCLNRCSSPLPCPTCAMVVFCSETCRDIGLHEFHEDECEILPAISSLGFVSNCPLLALRVLNSIPYWKLKRVVPLLQQLAISQPRSMHGFNEDYDYDSRNYQTVFHL
;
A
#
# COMPACT_ATOMS: atom_id res chain seq x y z
N VAL A 1 8.26 -9.09 15.74
CA VAL A 1 9.60 -9.16 15.11
C VAL A 1 10.34 -10.47 15.40
N ALA A 2 10.57 -10.87 16.65
CA ALA A 2 11.22 -12.17 16.95
C ALA A 2 10.43 -13.41 16.45
N VAL A 3 9.09 -13.38 16.51
CA VAL A 3 8.21 -14.47 16.00
C VAL A 3 8.10 -14.50 14.46
N VAL A 4 8.28 -13.34 13.84
CA VAL A 4 8.35 -13.19 12.37
C VAL A 4 9.63 -13.80 11.83
N TRP A 5 10.72 -13.65 12.59
CA TRP A 5 11.97 -14.35 12.33
C TRP A 5 11.84 -15.86 12.58
N THR A 6 10.93 -16.35 13.42
CA THR A 6 10.87 -17.79 13.74
C THR A 6 10.29 -18.63 12.61
N TRP A 7 9.16 -18.27 11.99
CA TRP A 7 8.53 -19.18 11.02
C TRP A 7 9.25 -19.19 9.68
N SER A 8 9.42 -18.03 9.04
CA SER A 8 10.12 -17.97 7.76
C SER A 8 11.62 -18.14 7.89
N SER A 9 12.27 -17.77 9.00
CA SER A 9 13.72 -17.99 9.10
C SER A 9 14.05 -19.34 9.68
N VAL A 10 13.30 -19.95 10.61
CA VAL A 10 13.65 -21.32 11.06
C VAL A 10 13.33 -22.33 9.97
N ASP A 11 12.18 -22.25 9.29
CA ASP A 11 11.93 -23.13 8.14
C ASP A 11 12.84 -22.82 6.96
N TYR A 12 13.17 -21.56 6.65
CA TYR A 12 14.11 -21.25 5.56
C TYR A 12 15.57 -21.50 5.93
N LEU A 13 15.97 -21.37 7.20
CA LEU A 13 17.29 -21.80 7.69
C LEU A 13 17.33 -23.34 7.70
N LEU A 14 16.28 -24.05 8.10
CA LEU A 14 16.22 -25.52 8.08
C LEU A 14 16.02 -26.11 6.67
N SER A 15 15.37 -25.38 5.76
CA SER A 15 15.20 -25.72 4.35
C SER A 15 16.35 -25.21 3.49
N CYS A 16 17.17 -24.29 3.99
CA CYS A 16 18.43 -23.94 3.37
C CYS A 16 19.28 -25.22 3.42
N GLU A 17 19.38 -25.88 2.27
CA GLU A 17 20.19 -27.08 2.11
C GLU A 17 21.61 -26.87 2.68
N SER A 18 22.12 -25.63 2.70
CA SER A 18 23.39 -25.21 3.30
C SER A 18 23.42 -25.25 4.84
N ILE A 19 22.35 -24.92 5.55
CA ILE A 19 22.28 -25.01 7.02
C ILE A 19 21.87 -26.40 7.47
N ARG A 20 21.04 -27.07 6.67
CA ARG A 20 20.80 -28.50 6.79
C ARG A 20 22.10 -29.29 6.57
N LYS A 21 23.00 -28.85 5.67
CA LYS A 21 24.38 -29.37 5.49
C LYS A 21 25.33 -28.96 6.63
N LEU A 22 25.30 -27.70 7.11
CA LEU A 22 26.06 -27.26 8.29
C LEU A 22 25.76 -28.11 9.51
N THR A 23 24.51 -28.54 9.65
CA THR A 23 24.10 -29.37 10.76
C THR A 23 24.20 -30.86 10.43
N LEU A 24 24.12 -31.36 9.19
CA LEU A 24 24.21 -32.81 8.88
C LEU A 24 25.65 -33.33 8.67
N LYS A 25 26.62 -32.83 9.45
CA LYS A 25 28.08 -33.08 9.37
C LYS A 25 28.79 -32.18 8.36
N MET A 26 29.60 -31.27 8.88
CA MET A 26 30.70 -30.68 8.13
C MET A 26 32.02 -30.92 8.84
N ASP A 27 32.94 -31.56 8.11
CA ASP A 27 34.37 -31.28 8.20
C ASP A 27 34.61 -29.85 7.66
N ILE A 28 35.65 -29.19 8.16
CA ILE A 28 36.04 -27.80 7.84
C ILE A 28 36.12 -27.52 6.31
N SER A 29 36.38 -28.55 5.50
CA SER A 29 36.43 -28.49 4.03
C SER A 29 35.12 -28.07 3.36
N ASN A 30 33.96 -28.49 3.86
CA ASN A 30 32.65 -28.13 3.28
C ASN A 30 32.27 -26.66 3.52
N PHE A 31 32.93 -25.97 4.47
CA PHE A 31 32.69 -24.57 4.79
C PHE A 31 33.35 -23.66 3.77
N GLN A 32 34.56 -24.05 3.35
CA GLN A 32 35.29 -23.36 2.30
C GLN A 32 34.48 -23.41 0.98
N ASP A 33 33.90 -24.58 0.63
CA ASP A 33 33.04 -24.73 -0.54
C ASP A 33 31.77 -23.85 -0.50
N PHE A 34 31.14 -23.68 0.67
CA PHE A 34 30.00 -22.75 0.82
C PHE A 34 30.45 -21.29 0.70
N CYS A 35 31.57 -20.94 1.32
CA CYS A 35 32.17 -19.61 1.23
C CYS A 35 32.54 -19.26 -0.21
N ASP A 36 33.06 -20.23 -0.96
CA ASP A 36 33.46 -20.09 -2.36
C ASP A 36 32.22 -20.01 -3.26
N SER A 37 31.20 -20.85 -3.03
CA SER A 37 29.90 -20.76 -3.74
C SER A 37 29.19 -19.41 -3.55
N VAL A 38 29.27 -18.80 -2.37
CA VAL A 38 28.72 -17.46 -2.10
C VAL A 38 29.59 -16.35 -2.73
N ASN A 39 30.91 -16.54 -2.80
CA ASN A 39 31.84 -15.60 -3.43
C ASN A 39 31.73 -15.60 -4.97
N GLU A 40 31.55 -16.79 -5.56
CA GLU A 40 31.44 -16.99 -7.00
C GLU A 40 30.08 -16.60 -7.58
N ASN A 41 29.06 -16.44 -6.72
CA ASN A 41 27.73 -16.05 -7.13
C ASN A 41 27.46 -14.54 -6.86
N PRO A 42 27.60 -13.65 -7.86
CA PRO A 42 27.28 -12.23 -7.71
C PRO A 42 25.82 -11.93 -7.38
N GLU A 43 24.90 -12.87 -7.63
CA GLU A 43 23.48 -12.81 -7.26
C GLU A 43 23.19 -13.43 -5.88
N ALA A 44 24.20 -13.88 -5.14
CA ALA A 44 24.01 -14.37 -3.79
C ALA A 44 23.33 -13.29 -2.94
N THR A 45 22.15 -13.62 -2.42
CA THR A 45 21.30 -12.70 -1.64
C THR A 45 22.10 -12.03 -0.52
N LYS A 46 21.71 -10.81 -0.15
CA LYS A 46 22.29 -10.09 0.99
C LYS A 46 22.30 -10.98 2.24
N PHE A 47 21.24 -11.76 2.45
CA PHE A 47 21.14 -12.75 3.52
C PHE A 47 22.20 -13.87 3.45
N LYS A 48 22.48 -14.45 2.28
CA LYS A 48 23.51 -15.51 2.12
C LYS A 48 24.92 -15.00 2.43
N ARG A 49 25.27 -13.80 1.95
CA ARG A 49 26.55 -13.14 2.28
C ARG A 49 26.65 -12.88 3.79
N LYS A 50 25.54 -12.41 4.35
CA LYS A 50 25.38 -12.16 5.77
C LYS A 50 25.56 -13.43 6.63
N ALA A 51 24.94 -14.55 6.23
CA ALA A 51 25.08 -15.84 6.91
C ALA A 51 26.53 -16.36 6.86
N LYS A 52 27.21 -16.15 5.73
CA LYS A 52 28.65 -16.44 5.60
C LYS A 52 29.48 -15.65 6.62
N ASP A 53 29.26 -14.35 6.75
CA ASP A 53 29.99 -13.51 7.71
C ASP A 53 29.79 -13.98 9.15
N LEU A 54 28.56 -14.37 9.52
CA LEU A 54 28.28 -14.92 10.86
C LEU A 54 29.05 -16.22 11.10
N CYS A 55 29.07 -17.13 10.12
CA CYS A 55 29.80 -18.38 10.25
C CYS A 55 31.32 -18.16 10.32
N GLN A 56 31.86 -17.22 9.54
CA GLN A 56 33.27 -16.84 9.61
C GLN A 56 33.63 -16.26 10.98
N ASN A 57 32.80 -15.37 11.53
CA ASN A 57 33.00 -14.84 12.88
C ASN A 57 32.97 -15.94 13.96
N LEU A 58 32.10 -16.95 13.80
CA LEU A 58 32.05 -18.09 14.71
C LEU A 58 33.30 -18.95 14.59
N LEU A 59 33.81 -19.15 13.36
CA LEU A 59 35.07 -19.85 13.09
C LEU A 59 36.26 -19.12 13.72
N ASP A 60 36.38 -17.82 13.46
CA ASP A 60 37.47 -16.96 13.97
C ASP A 60 37.46 -16.89 15.51
N SER A 61 36.27 -16.98 16.13
CA SER A 61 36.12 -17.02 17.59
C SER A 61 36.35 -18.41 18.21
N GLY A 62 36.61 -19.44 17.42
CA GLY A 62 36.80 -20.82 17.87
C GLY A 62 35.52 -21.50 18.41
N LYS A 63 34.34 -20.88 18.22
CA LYS A 63 33.06 -21.36 18.76
C LYS A 63 32.25 -22.19 17.77
N LEU A 64 32.70 -22.32 16.52
CA LEU A 64 31.93 -22.95 15.46
C LEU A 64 31.63 -24.43 15.75
N GLU A 65 32.63 -25.21 16.18
CA GLU A 65 32.44 -26.64 16.51
C GLU A 65 31.53 -26.84 17.73
N GLU A 66 31.68 -26.00 18.76
CA GLU A 66 30.79 -26.00 19.93
C GLU A 66 29.34 -25.74 19.52
N VAL A 67 29.12 -24.75 18.63
CA VAL A 67 27.81 -24.44 18.08
C VAL A 67 27.25 -25.61 17.28
N ILE A 68 28.03 -26.21 16.38
CA ILE A 68 27.59 -27.37 15.57
C ILE A 68 27.18 -28.55 16.45
N ASN A 69 28.00 -28.90 17.44
CA ASN A 69 27.73 -30.02 18.36
C ASN A 69 26.47 -29.78 19.19
N ASN A 70 26.28 -28.55 19.68
CA ASN A 70 25.05 -28.18 20.38
C ASN A 70 23.82 -28.26 19.46
N LEU A 71 23.92 -27.80 18.21
CA LEU A 71 22.82 -27.88 17.24
C LEU A 71 22.43 -29.32 16.92
N ASP A 72 23.41 -30.23 16.78
CA ASP A 72 23.15 -31.65 16.53
C ASP A 72 22.46 -32.34 17.71
N SER A 73 22.83 -31.97 18.93
CA SER A 73 22.15 -32.48 20.13
C SER A 73 20.68 -32.02 20.24
N LEU A 74 20.35 -30.86 19.66
CA LEU A 74 19.01 -30.25 19.75
C LEU A 74 18.02 -30.77 18.70
N LYS A 75 18.51 -31.37 17.60
CA LYS A 75 17.67 -31.88 16.50
C LYS A 75 16.80 -33.07 16.87
N CYS A 76 17.20 -33.84 17.88
CA CYS A 76 16.54 -35.10 18.24
C CYS A 76 15.35 -34.91 19.19
N ASN A 77 14.95 -33.67 19.50
CA ASN A 77 13.86 -33.35 20.42
C ASN A 77 12.54 -33.09 19.69
N GLU A 78 11.41 -33.46 20.31
CA GLU A 78 10.06 -33.12 19.82
C GLU A 78 9.83 -31.60 19.66
N ASN A 79 10.64 -30.77 20.34
CA ASN A 79 10.66 -29.31 20.25
C ASN A 79 11.99 -28.76 19.68
N ALA A 80 12.59 -29.49 18.73
CA ALA A 80 13.88 -29.14 18.14
C ALA A 80 13.92 -27.68 17.65
N GLU A 81 12.90 -27.23 16.92
CA GLU A 81 12.86 -25.87 16.34
C GLU A 81 12.89 -24.76 17.39
N GLN A 82 12.08 -24.85 18.45
CA GLN A 82 12.06 -23.86 19.53
C GLN A 82 13.38 -23.86 20.30
N SER A 83 13.95 -25.03 20.52
CA SER A 83 15.24 -25.19 21.21
C SER A 83 16.40 -24.63 20.38
N LEU A 84 16.41 -24.91 19.08
CA LEU A 84 17.36 -24.37 18.11
C LEU A 84 17.27 -22.84 18.05
N PHE A 85 16.06 -22.29 17.95
CA PHE A 85 15.87 -20.84 17.97
C PHE A 85 16.39 -20.20 19.26
N LYS A 86 16.01 -20.76 20.42
CA LYS A 86 16.45 -20.24 21.72
C LYS A 86 17.97 -20.29 21.87
N TYR A 87 18.62 -21.34 21.36
CA TYR A 87 20.07 -21.43 21.34
C TYR A 87 20.70 -20.36 20.44
N PHE A 88 20.29 -20.29 19.16
CA PHE A 88 20.80 -19.32 18.19
C PHE A 88 20.60 -17.87 18.63
N TYR A 89 19.40 -17.51 19.12
CA TYR A 89 19.08 -16.16 19.55
C TYR A 89 19.93 -15.70 20.75
N ASN A 90 20.40 -16.65 21.56
CA ASN A 90 21.21 -16.34 22.72
C ASN A 90 22.71 -16.21 22.44
N LEU A 91 23.19 -16.60 21.25
CA LEU A 91 24.58 -16.38 20.85
C LEU A 91 24.86 -14.88 20.73
N ASP A 92 25.88 -14.39 21.43
CA ASP A 92 26.23 -12.96 21.44
C ASP A 92 26.59 -12.44 20.05
N ASN A 93 27.23 -13.28 19.23
CA ASN A 93 27.55 -12.99 17.84
C ASN A 93 26.27 -12.78 17.01
N VAL A 94 25.22 -13.57 17.26
CA VAL A 94 23.91 -13.43 16.62
C VAL A 94 23.18 -12.20 17.13
N LYS A 95 23.23 -11.88 18.42
CA LYS A 95 22.63 -10.63 18.96
C LYS A 95 23.22 -9.38 18.31
N ARG A 96 24.55 -9.34 18.16
CA ARG A 96 25.28 -8.27 17.46
C ARG A 96 24.96 -8.24 15.95
N TYR A 97 24.59 -9.38 15.39
CA TYR A 97 24.18 -9.55 14.00
C TYR A 97 22.75 -9.07 13.72
N LEU A 98 21.83 -9.41 14.63
CA LEU A 98 20.41 -9.06 14.60
C LEU A 98 20.15 -7.62 15.02
N SER A 99 21.06 -7.00 15.76
CA SER A 99 21.05 -5.57 16.04
C SER A 99 21.41 -4.78 14.78
N HIS A 100 20.49 -4.73 13.82
CA HIS A 100 20.60 -3.81 12.69
C HIS A 100 20.24 -2.41 13.19
N PRO A 101 21.04 -1.35 12.90
CA PRO A 101 20.60 0.00 13.19
C PRO A 101 19.26 0.23 12.51
N VAL A 102 18.29 0.73 13.29
CA VAL A 102 16.97 1.08 12.78
C VAL A 102 17.17 2.22 11.77
N THR A 103 17.20 1.86 10.50
CA THR A 103 17.17 2.83 9.40
C THR A 103 15.79 3.45 9.41
N LYS A 104 15.69 4.78 9.56
CA LYS A 104 14.41 5.47 9.40
C LYS A 104 14.29 5.94 7.95
N ALA A 105 13.20 5.58 7.29
CA ALA A 105 12.87 6.13 5.97
C ALA A 105 12.17 7.48 6.15
N THR A 106 12.94 8.48 6.58
CA THR A 106 12.42 9.79 6.96
C THR A 106 12.05 10.63 5.75
N LYS A 107 11.12 11.56 5.98
CA LYS A 107 10.93 12.72 5.10
C LYS A 107 12.22 13.53 5.03
N SER A 108 12.43 14.20 3.90
CA SER A 108 13.60 15.04 3.63
C SER A 108 13.18 16.21 2.75
N GLU A 109 13.14 17.41 3.31
CA GLU A 109 12.82 18.63 2.57
C GLU A 109 13.82 18.86 1.43
N ALA A 110 15.12 18.65 1.68
CA ALA A 110 16.15 18.80 0.66
C ALA A 110 15.91 17.88 -0.55
N THR A 111 15.62 16.60 -0.29
CA THR A 111 15.29 15.62 -1.33
C THR A 111 13.99 16.00 -2.04
N SER A 112 12.97 16.44 -1.30
CA SER A 112 11.70 16.88 -1.86
C SER A 112 11.86 18.07 -2.82
N VAL A 113 12.66 19.07 -2.43
CA VAL A 113 12.95 20.26 -3.24
C VAL A 113 13.70 19.87 -4.50
N GLN A 114 14.69 18.99 -4.41
CA GLN A 114 15.44 18.49 -5.57
C GLN A 114 14.50 17.84 -6.59
N TYR A 115 13.66 16.89 -6.16
CA TYR A 115 12.67 16.27 -7.04
C TYR A 115 11.69 17.29 -7.64
N ARG A 116 11.31 18.32 -6.88
CA ARG A 116 10.44 19.38 -7.40
C ARG A 116 11.11 20.17 -8.52
N GLU A 117 12.38 20.53 -8.34
CA GLU A 117 13.16 21.29 -9.32
C GLU A 117 13.40 20.47 -10.59
N ASP A 118 13.73 19.18 -10.45
CA ASP A 118 13.87 18.28 -11.60
C ASP A 118 12.53 18.08 -12.31
N GLY A 119 11.43 17.96 -11.57
CA GLY A 119 10.07 17.96 -12.13
C GLY A 119 9.77 19.23 -12.94
N ASN A 120 10.19 20.40 -12.46
CA ASN A 120 10.02 21.66 -13.19
C ASN A 120 10.81 21.67 -14.52
N LYS A 121 12.05 21.13 -14.54
CA LYS A 121 12.85 21.01 -15.76
C LYS A 121 12.14 20.13 -16.80
N TYR A 122 11.67 18.95 -16.39
CA TYR A 122 10.95 18.05 -17.29
C TYR A 122 9.61 18.63 -17.76
N TYR A 123 8.89 19.33 -16.89
CA TYR A 123 7.64 19.98 -17.26
C TYR A 123 7.85 21.08 -18.32
N GLN A 124 8.92 21.87 -18.21
CA GLN A 124 9.31 22.86 -19.24
C GLN A 124 9.66 22.19 -20.57
N GLN A 125 10.29 21.01 -20.53
CA GLN A 125 10.61 20.19 -21.70
C GLN A 125 9.39 19.46 -22.30
N LYS A 126 8.20 19.59 -21.69
CA LYS A 126 6.98 18.86 -22.05
C LYS A 126 7.08 17.33 -21.91
N ASP A 127 8.06 16.85 -21.13
CA ASP A 127 8.12 15.46 -20.69
C ASP A 127 7.22 15.28 -19.45
N LEU A 128 5.92 15.09 -19.70
CA LEU A 128 4.90 15.01 -18.65
C LEU A 128 5.04 13.77 -17.76
N GLU A 129 5.56 12.66 -18.30
CA GLU A 129 5.74 11.43 -17.55
C GLU A 129 6.85 11.59 -16.49
N LYS A 130 8.02 12.09 -16.90
CA LYS A 130 9.10 12.37 -15.94
C LYS A 130 8.73 13.49 -14.99
N ALA A 131 8.02 14.53 -15.45
CA ALA A 131 7.53 15.58 -14.55
C ALA A 131 6.59 15.00 -13.47
N LEU A 132 5.64 14.14 -13.86
CA LEU A 132 4.72 13.49 -12.92
C LEU A 132 5.47 12.62 -11.90
N HIS A 133 6.43 11.82 -12.37
CA HIS A 133 7.28 10.97 -11.53
C HIS A 133 8.02 11.80 -10.48
N ASN A 134 8.67 12.88 -10.92
CA ASN A 134 9.43 13.76 -10.04
C ASN A 134 8.54 14.49 -9.03
N TYR A 135 7.40 15.06 -9.44
CA TYR A 135 6.47 15.69 -8.51
C TYR A 135 5.86 14.70 -7.52
N LYS A 136 5.63 13.45 -7.93
CA LYS A 136 5.24 12.35 -7.02
C LYS A 136 6.29 12.16 -5.92
N PHE A 137 7.56 12.03 -6.26
CA PHE A 137 8.61 11.85 -5.25
C PHE A 137 8.84 13.10 -4.40
N SER A 138 8.69 14.29 -4.98
CA SER A 138 8.70 15.53 -4.20
C SER A 138 7.63 15.50 -3.09
N ILE A 139 6.40 15.09 -3.40
CA ILE A 139 5.35 14.91 -2.40
C ILE A 139 5.72 13.81 -1.41
N VAL A 140 6.23 12.66 -1.85
CA VAL A 140 6.62 11.55 -0.95
C VAL A 140 7.65 11.98 0.10
N TYR A 141 8.62 12.81 -0.26
CA TYR A 141 9.69 13.23 0.66
C TYR A 141 9.38 14.50 1.47
N ALA A 142 8.40 15.30 1.08
CA ALA A 142 8.05 16.53 1.81
C ALA A 142 7.51 16.22 3.22
N SER A 143 7.70 17.14 4.15
CA SER A 143 7.13 17.11 5.49
C SER A 143 5.61 17.25 5.39
N HIS A 144 4.89 16.46 6.19
CA HIS A 144 3.43 16.48 6.23
C HIS A 144 2.92 16.97 7.58
N PRO A 145 1.73 17.58 7.63
CA PRO A 145 1.04 17.81 8.90
C PRO A 145 0.77 16.48 9.61
N PRO A 146 0.67 16.49 10.95
CA PRO A 146 0.18 15.34 11.70
C PRO A 146 -1.14 14.86 11.11
N HIS A 147 -1.27 13.55 10.92
CA HIS A 147 -2.46 12.98 10.33
C HIS A 147 -3.57 12.84 11.36
N THR A 148 -4.75 13.34 11.03
CA THR A 148 -5.99 13.10 11.76
C THR A 148 -6.85 12.13 10.96
N CYS A 149 -7.18 10.99 11.56
CA CYS A 149 -8.07 10.01 10.95
C CYS A 149 -9.48 10.59 10.81
N THR A 150 -10.10 10.43 9.64
CA THR A 150 -11.43 10.97 9.35
C THR A 150 -12.51 9.90 9.17
N VAL A 151 -12.10 8.63 9.13
CA VAL A 151 -12.98 7.49 8.80
C VAL A 151 -13.51 6.78 10.04
N PHE A 152 -12.73 6.71 11.12
CA PHE A 152 -13.12 6.02 12.34
C PHE A 152 -13.63 7.02 13.39
N ASP A 153 -14.80 6.73 13.97
CA ASP A 153 -15.30 7.35 15.19
C ASP A 153 -15.03 6.34 16.31
N ASP A 154 -14.25 6.71 17.33
CA ASP A 154 -13.79 5.81 18.40
C ASP A 154 -14.94 5.11 19.16
N ASN A 155 -16.19 5.53 18.92
CA ASN A 155 -17.39 5.05 19.61
C ASN A 155 -18.19 3.96 18.87
N VAL A 156 -17.79 3.49 17.68
CA VAL A 156 -18.63 2.59 16.83
C VAL A 156 -17.94 1.30 16.35
N ILE A 157 -16.79 0.92 16.91
CA ILE A 157 -16.07 -0.26 16.41
C ILE A 157 -16.66 -1.55 17.02
N ASP A 158 -17.57 -2.20 16.30
CA ASP A 158 -17.90 -3.63 16.50
C ASP A 158 -16.76 -4.49 15.95
N ASP A 159 -16.11 -5.26 16.84
CA ASP A 159 -14.95 -6.11 16.58
C ASP A 159 -15.22 -7.26 15.56
N SER A 160 -16.46 -7.44 15.12
CA SER A 160 -16.88 -8.50 14.19
C SER A 160 -16.55 -8.23 12.71
N ASN A 161 -16.32 -6.97 12.30
CA ASN A 161 -16.24 -6.58 10.88
C ASN A 161 -14.86 -6.13 10.37
N ARG A 162 -13.77 -6.43 11.09
CA ARG A 162 -12.37 -6.08 10.70
C ARG A 162 -11.86 -6.71 9.39
N SER A 163 -12.66 -7.52 8.68
CA SER A 163 -12.17 -8.46 7.67
C SER A 163 -12.17 -7.96 6.22
N ASP A 164 -12.62 -6.73 5.92
CA ASP A 164 -12.48 -6.18 4.56
C ASP A 164 -12.35 -4.64 4.51
N PRO A 165 -11.15 -4.11 4.19
CA PRO A 165 -10.94 -2.70 3.83
C PRO A 165 -11.90 -2.19 2.75
N ARG A 166 -12.46 -3.07 1.91
CA ARG A 166 -13.44 -2.76 0.84
C ARG A 166 -14.89 -2.76 1.33
N LEU A 167 -15.22 -3.42 2.45
CA LEU A 167 -16.56 -3.38 3.08
C LEU A 167 -16.81 -2.09 3.86
N PHE A 168 -15.75 -1.34 4.22
CA PHE A 168 -15.89 -0.02 4.86
C PHE A 168 -16.59 1.03 3.99
N LYS A 169 -16.96 0.72 2.74
CA LYS A 169 -17.86 1.55 1.91
C LYS A 169 -19.11 2.03 2.67
N GLY A 170 -19.59 1.30 3.67
CA GLY A 170 -20.75 1.67 4.50
C GLY A 170 -20.49 2.66 5.65
N LEU A 171 -19.24 2.82 6.11
CA LEU A 171 -18.86 3.70 7.24
C LEU A 171 -18.19 5.00 6.79
N ILE A 172 -18.03 5.19 5.48
CA ILE A 172 -17.46 6.42 4.90
C ILE A 172 -18.44 7.57 5.18
N LYS A 173 -18.10 8.45 6.13
CA LYS A 173 -18.57 9.85 6.04
C LYS A 173 -18.10 10.36 4.69
N GLN A 174 -18.98 10.37 3.70
CA GLN A 174 -18.68 10.99 2.41
C GLN A 174 -18.37 12.45 2.75
N LYS A 175 -17.08 12.81 2.74
CA LYS A 175 -16.70 14.21 2.57
C LYS A 175 -17.24 14.56 1.20
N THR A 176 -18.45 15.14 1.19
CA THR A 176 -19.02 15.71 -0.03
C THR A 176 -17.93 16.59 -0.61
N ASN A 177 -17.61 16.39 -1.89
CA ASN A 177 -16.80 17.31 -2.67
C ASN A 177 -17.53 18.66 -2.71
N ALA A 178 -17.48 19.38 -1.59
CA ALA A 178 -18.12 20.65 -1.44
C ALA A 178 -17.41 21.57 -2.40
N CYS A 179 -18.15 22.01 -3.40
CA CYS A 179 -17.69 22.95 -4.40
C CYS A 179 -17.41 24.35 -3.80
N ALA A 180 -17.61 24.52 -2.49
CA ALA A 180 -17.78 25.79 -1.81
C ALA A 180 -16.98 25.88 -0.49
N ALA A 181 -15.72 25.45 -0.48
CA ALA A 181 -14.80 26.00 0.53
C ALA A 181 -14.35 27.37 0.02
N VAL A 182 -14.78 28.43 0.71
CA VAL A 182 -14.24 29.77 0.49
C VAL A 182 -12.80 29.77 1.03
N TYR A 183 -11.82 29.82 0.13
CA TYR A 183 -10.41 29.78 0.50
C TYR A 183 -9.94 31.17 0.95
N TYR A 184 -10.27 31.56 2.18
CA TYR A 184 -9.57 32.64 2.87
C TYR A 184 -8.40 32.03 3.65
N VAL A 185 -7.17 32.32 3.24
CA VAL A 185 -5.96 31.93 3.97
C VAL A 185 -5.58 33.11 4.84
N GLU A 186 -5.94 33.06 6.13
CA GLU A 186 -5.27 33.89 7.15
C GLU A 186 -3.77 33.57 7.14
N GLU A 187 -2.90 34.53 7.47
CA GLU A 187 -1.45 34.32 7.55
C GLU A 187 -1.13 33.19 8.54
N GLY A 188 -0.98 31.98 8.01
CA GLY A 188 -0.69 30.78 8.76
C GLY A 188 0.69 30.22 8.45
N SER A 189 1.01 29.14 9.14
CA SER A 189 2.33 28.51 9.17
C SER A 189 2.84 28.14 7.77
N THR A 190 4.04 28.62 7.43
CA THR A 190 4.77 28.27 6.20
C THR A 190 5.41 26.87 6.23
N ALA A 191 5.18 26.11 7.30
CA ALA A 191 5.86 24.84 7.58
C ALA A 191 5.68 23.77 6.48
N TYR A 192 4.59 23.82 5.71
CA TYR A 192 4.28 22.84 4.65
C TYR A 192 4.23 23.47 3.24
N ASN A 193 4.83 24.64 3.06
CA ASN A 193 4.84 25.35 1.78
C ASN A 193 5.38 24.49 0.63
N ASN A 194 6.47 23.75 0.87
CA ASN A 194 7.05 22.89 -0.17
C ASN A 194 6.06 21.79 -0.59
N LEU A 195 5.38 21.14 0.36
CA LEU A 195 4.34 20.15 0.07
C LEU A 195 3.17 20.77 -0.73
N ALA A 196 2.70 21.95 -0.33
CA ALA A 196 1.63 22.67 -1.03
C ALA A 196 2.02 22.98 -2.48
N ILE A 197 3.26 23.45 -2.70
CA ILE A 197 3.81 23.72 -4.04
C ILE A 197 3.93 22.45 -4.85
N SER A 198 4.36 21.33 -4.27
CA SER A 198 4.48 20.07 -4.98
C SER A 198 3.13 19.52 -5.44
N TYR A 199 2.06 19.63 -4.63
CA TYR A 199 0.69 19.35 -5.07
C TYR A 199 0.22 20.31 -6.18
N ALA A 200 0.52 21.60 -6.05
CA ALA A 200 0.21 22.59 -7.09
C ALA A 200 0.97 22.31 -8.40
N ASN A 201 2.18 21.76 -8.36
CA ASN A 201 2.94 21.40 -9.55
C ASN A 201 2.41 20.09 -10.18
N ARG A 202 2.14 19.06 -9.36
CA ARG A 202 1.58 17.79 -9.84
C ARG A 202 0.21 17.98 -10.49
N SER A 203 -0.65 18.83 -9.92
CA SER A 203 -1.94 19.15 -10.53
C SER A 203 -1.83 19.79 -11.92
N ALA A 204 -0.75 20.52 -12.21
CA ALA A 204 -0.49 21.06 -13.55
C ALA A 204 -0.34 19.95 -14.58
N VAL A 205 0.49 18.96 -14.26
CA VAL A 205 0.74 17.79 -15.11
C VAL A 205 -0.53 16.96 -15.26
N LEU A 206 -1.25 16.69 -14.17
CA LEU A 206 -2.50 15.93 -14.19
C LEU A 206 -3.57 16.60 -15.09
N MET A 207 -3.66 17.93 -15.09
CA MET A 207 -4.56 18.64 -16.00
C MET A 207 -4.14 18.48 -17.47
N GLU A 208 -2.85 18.60 -17.79
CA GLU A 208 -2.36 18.39 -19.17
C GLU A 208 -2.57 16.95 -19.64
N LEU A 209 -2.50 15.98 -18.73
CA LEU A 209 -2.82 14.57 -18.99
C LEU A 209 -4.33 14.26 -19.03
N GLY A 210 -5.20 15.26 -18.89
CA GLY A 210 -6.66 15.09 -18.88
C GLY A 210 -7.24 14.47 -17.61
N GLN A 211 -6.43 14.22 -16.58
CA GLN A 211 -6.83 13.65 -15.30
C GLN A 211 -7.44 14.73 -14.40
N TYR A 212 -8.58 15.27 -14.82
CA TYR A 212 -9.17 16.48 -14.24
C TYR A 212 -9.62 16.31 -12.80
N THR A 213 -10.21 15.15 -12.44
CA THR A 213 -10.64 14.92 -11.05
C THR A 213 -9.44 14.87 -10.10
N LYS A 214 -8.37 14.18 -10.50
CA LYS A 214 -7.12 14.08 -9.71
C LYS A 214 -6.42 15.43 -9.60
N SER A 215 -6.42 16.23 -10.67
CA SER A 215 -5.90 17.60 -10.64
C SER A 215 -6.66 18.46 -9.63
N ILE A 216 -8.00 18.38 -9.60
CA ILE A 216 -8.81 19.10 -8.60
C ILE A 216 -8.50 18.64 -7.17
N SER A 217 -8.34 17.33 -6.93
CA SER A 217 -7.96 16.81 -5.61
C SER A 217 -6.62 17.38 -5.13
N ASP A 218 -5.60 17.40 -5.99
CA ASP A 218 -4.30 18.01 -5.64
C ASP A 218 -4.39 19.51 -5.40
N ILE A 219 -5.24 20.23 -6.14
CA ILE A 219 -5.48 21.67 -5.91
C ILE A 219 -6.13 21.88 -4.54
N ASN A 220 -7.12 21.07 -4.18
CA ASN A 220 -7.77 21.16 -2.86
C ASN A 220 -6.77 20.92 -1.73
N ARG A 221 -5.89 19.92 -1.87
CA ARG A 221 -4.80 19.65 -0.90
C ARG A 221 -3.83 20.81 -0.79
N ALA A 222 -3.47 21.44 -1.91
CA ALA A 222 -2.62 22.63 -1.89
C ALA A 222 -3.27 23.79 -1.10
N PHE A 223 -4.59 23.99 -1.25
CA PHE A 223 -5.30 24.99 -0.45
C PHE A 223 -5.37 24.65 1.04
N GLU A 224 -5.63 23.38 1.39
CA GLU A 224 -5.62 22.91 2.78
C GLU A 224 -4.26 23.13 3.45
N LEU A 225 -3.18 23.11 2.66
CA LEU A 225 -1.81 23.36 3.08
C LEU A 225 -1.39 24.84 2.93
N GLN A 226 -2.34 25.76 2.77
CA GLN A 226 -2.08 27.21 2.72
C GLN A 226 -1.11 27.61 1.60
N TYR A 227 -1.36 27.11 0.38
CA TYR A 227 -0.59 27.50 -0.81
C TYR A 227 -0.40 29.03 -0.91
N PRO A 228 0.78 29.53 -1.32
CA PRO A 228 1.09 30.96 -1.29
C PRO A 228 0.04 31.82 -2.02
N ASN A 229 -0.48 32.83 -1.30
CA ASN A 229 -1.58 33.68 -1.75
C ASN A 229 -1.27 34.42 -3.06
N ASP A 230 -0.02 34.86 -3.24
CA ASP A 230 0.48 35.51 -4.46
C ASP A 230 0.49 34.59 -5.68
N MET A 231 0.32 33.27 -5.50
CA MET A 231 0.26 32.27 -6.56
C MET A 231 -1.10 31.55 -6.65
N CYS A 232 -2.01 31.73 -5.68
CA CYS A 232 -3.31 31.06 -5.61
C CYS A 232 -4.15 31.20 -6.89
N TYR A 233 -4.04 32.33 -7.61
CA TYR A 233 -4.74 32.50 -8.90
C TYR A 233 -4.36 31.42 -9.92
N LYS A 234 -3.12 30.90 -9.91
CA LYS A 234 -2.66 29.86 -10.85
C LYS A 234 -3.44 28.57 -10.68
N ILE A 235 -3.64 28.15 -9.43
CA ILE A 235 -4.35 26.90 -9.10
C ILE A 235 -5.88 27.07 -9.22
N LEU A 236 -6.43 28.27 -8.97
CA LEU A 236 -7.84 28.58 -9.23
C LEU A 236 -8.17 28.52 -10.73
N ILE A 237 -7.36 29.15 -11.58
CA ILE A 237 -7.51 29.08 -13.04
C ILE A 237 -7.45 27.62 -13.51
N ARG A 238 -6.53 26.83 -12.95
CA ARG A 238 -6.41 25.40 -13.26
C ARG A 238 -7.67 24.62 -12.85
N LYS A 239 -8.18 24.87 -11.65
CA LYS A 239 -9.41 24.24 -11.13
C LYS A 239 -10.62 24.59 -12.00
N ALA A 240 -10.76 25.85 -12.40
CA ALA A 240 -11.81 26.28 -13.33
C ALA A 240 -11.71 25.56 -14.68
N LYS A 241 -10.52 25.45 -15.26
CA LYS A 241 -10.29 24.69 -16.51
C LYS A 241 -10.71 23.22 -16.37
N CYS A 242 -10.34 22.57 -15.27
CA CYS A 242 -10.72 21.18 -14.99
C CYS A 242 -12.25 21.04 -14.85
N LEU A 243 -12.91 21.95 -14.12
CA LEU A 243 -14.36 21.93 -13.92
C LEU A 243 -15.14 22.16 -15.22
N ILE A 244 -14.66 23.07 -16.09
CA ILE A 244 -15.23 23.27 -17.43
C ILE A 244 -15.09 21.99 -18.26
N ALA A 245 -13.91 21.36 -18.26
CA ALA A 245 -13.68 20.11 -18.99
C ALA A 245 -14.59 18.96 -18.49
N LEU A 246 -14.85 18.91 -17.17
CA LEU A 246 -15.79 17.98 -16.54
C LEU A 246 -17.27 18.41 -16.67
N LYS A 247 -17.56 19.48 -17.42
CA LYS A 247 -18.92 20.04 -17.63
C LYS A 247 -19.64 20.49 -16.35
N LYS A 248 -18.89 20.73 -15.27
CA LYS A 248 -19.40 21.25 -14.00
C LYS A 248 -19.43 22.78 -14.01
N CYS A 249 -20.28 23.36 -14.87
CA CYS A 249 -20.28 24.79 -15.17
C CYS A 249 -20.59 25.68 -13.95
N LYS A 250 -21.55 25.32 -13.10
CA LYS A 250 -21.88 26.09 -11.87
C LYS A 250 -20.66 26.23 -10.97
N CYS A 251 -20.05 25.09 -10.64
CA CYS A 251 -18.80 25.02 -9.89
C CYS A 251 -17.66 25.83 -10.53
N ALA A 252 -17.54 25.80 -11.85
CA ALA A 252 -16.52 26.59 -12.54
C ALA A 252 -16.77 28.09 -12.40
N GLN A 253 -18.02 28.55 -12.44
CA GLN A 253 -18.38 29.96 -12.23
C GLN A 253 -18.01 30.43 -10.82
N ASP A 254 -18.29 29.62 -9.80
CA ASP A 254 -17.94 29.93 -8.41
C ASP A 254 -16.42 30.11 -8.24
N VAL A 255 -15.63 29.19 -8.80
CA VAL A 255 -14.16 29.25 -8.76
C VAL A 255 -13.62 30.44 -9.56
N LEU A 256 -14.22 30.76 -10.72
CA LEU A 256 -13.83 31.94 -11.50
C LEU A 256 -14.10 33.23 -10.72
N HIS A 257 -15.26 33.35 -10.07
CA HIS A 257 -15.60 34.50 -9.24
C HIS A 257 -14.61 34.68 -8.09
N GLN A 258 -14.25 33.60 -7.41
CA GLN A 258 -13.20 33.62 -6.38
C GLN A 258 -11.86 34.11 -6.94
N CYS A 259 -11.50 33.67 -8.15
CA CYS A 259 -10.25 34.09 -8.79
C CYS A 259 -10.25 35.59 -9.12
N TYR A 260 -11.37 36.16 -9.58
CA TYR A 260 -11.48 37.61 -9.81
C TYR A 260 -11.29 38.39 -8.51
N ASN A 261 -12.00 38.00 -7.45
CA ASN A 261 -11.90 38.67 -6.14
C ASN A 261 -10.47 38.60 -5.57
N LEU A 262 -9.74 37.51 -5.82
CA LEU A 262 -8.33 37.39 -5.44
C LEU A 262 -7.45 38.32 -6.29
N MET A 263 -7.65 38.35 -7.61
CA MET A 263 -6.87 39.18 -8.53
C MET A 263 -7.00 40.68 -8.23
N GLU A 264 -8.18 41.16 -7.82
CA GLU A 264 -8.39 42.55 -7.41
C GLU A 264 -7.57 42.94 -6.17
N LYS A 265 -7.31 41.99 -5.28
CA LYS A 265 -6.52 42.20 -4.06
C LYS A 265 -5.02 42.09 -4.31
N LEU A 266 -4.60 41.39 -5.37
CA LEU A 266 -3.20 41.16 -5.68
C LEU A 266 -2.61 42.32 -6.49
N GLN A 267 -1.52 42.90 -5.99
CA GLN A 267 -0.77 43.95 -6.69
C GLN A 267 0.26 43.31 -7.66
N LEU A 268 -0.23 42.75 -8.77
CA LEU A 268 0.65 42.14 -9.78
C LEU A 268 1.19 43.18 -10.77
N PRO A 269 2.47 43.06 -11.20
CA PRO A 269 3.04 43.97 -12.18
C PRO A 269 2.45 43.74 -13.58
N GLU A 270 2.27 44.81 -14.36
CA GLU A 270 1.98 44.72 -15.79
C GLU A 270 3.20 44.20 -16.57
N PRO A 271 3.04 43.41 -17.66
CA PRO A 271 1.80 43.03 -18.36
C PRO A 271 1.13 41.74 -17.83
N LYS A 272 1.56 41.24 -16.67
CA LYS A 272 1.12 39.94 -16.15
C LYS A 272 -0.35 39.97 -15.74
N TYR A 273 -0.78 41.06 -15.10
CA TYR A 273 -2.17 41.24 -14.65
C TYR A 273 -3.16 41.20 -15.81
N THR A 274 -2.95 42.04 -16.83
CA THR A 274 -3.79 42.08 -18.05
C THR A 274 -3.87 40.73 -18.76
N THR A 275 -2.75 40.02 -18.89
CA THR A 275 -2.71 38.68 -19.51
C THR A 275 -3.59 37.67 -18.77
N ILE A 276 -3.53 37.66 -17.43
CA ILE A 276 -4.32 36.76 -16.59
C ILE A 276 -5.81 37.11 -16.69
N MET A 277 -6.16 38.40 -16.62
CA MET A 277 -7.54 38.86 -16.73
C MET A 277 -8.17 38.50 -18.07
N ASN A 278 -7.42 38.61 -19.18
CA ASN A 278 -7.87 38.16 -20.50
C ASN A 278 -8.13 36.65 -20.54
N SER A 279 -7.27 35.85 -19.90
CA SER A 279 -7.48 34.40 -19.76
C SER A 279 -8.75 34.06 -18.97
N LEU A 280 -9.00 34.77 -17.85
CA LEU A 280 -10.20 34.60 -17.04
C LEU A 280 -11.48 34.95 -17.82
N ASN A 281 -11.47 36.06 -18.56
CA ASN A 281 -12.59 36.47 -19.41
C ASN A 281 -12.91 35.40 -20.47
N THR A 282 -11.87 34.83 -21.09
CA THR A 282 -12.01 33.74 -22.07
C THR A 282 -12.62 32.49 -21.43
N LEU A 283 -12.18 32.12 -20.22
CA LEU A 283 -12.74 30.97 -19.49
C LEU A 283 -14.20 31.19 -19.08
N LYS A 284 -14.55 32.42 -18.67
CA LYS A 284 -15.92 32.80 -18.32
C LYS A 284 -16.85 32.66 -19.54
N GLN A 285 -16.42 33.15 -20.70
CA GLN A 285 -17.16 32.99 -21.96
C GLN A 285 -17.33 31.50 -22.32
N LYS A 286 -16.25 30.70 -22.25
CA LYS A 286 -16.31 29.26 -22.52
C LYS A 286 -17.30 28.53 -21.60
N CYS A 287 -17.25 28.83 -20.30
CA CYS A 287 -18.17 28.26 -19.31
C CYS A 287 -19.63 28.61 -19.62
N HIS A 288 -19.91 29.85 -20.06
CA HIS A 288 -21.26 30.27 -20.44
C HIS A 288 -21.76 29.58 -21.72
N LEU A 289 -20.89 29.43 -22.72
CA LEU A 289 -21.20 28.70 -23.97
C LEU A 289 -21.49 27.22 -23.71
N ASP A 290 -20.73 26.56 -22.84
CA ASP A 290 -20.96 25.16 -22.49
C ASP A 290 -22.26 24.99 -21.69
N TYR A 291 -22.56 25.93 -20.78
CA TYR A 291 -23.82 25.94 -20.02
C TYR A 291 -25.06 26.09 -20.91
N THR A 292 -25.04 27.02 -21.87
CA THR A 292 -26.16 27.29 -22.78
C THR A 292 -26.45 26.14 -23.74
N LYS A 293 -25.41 25.49 -24.28
CA LYS A 293 -25.55 24.27 -25.11
C LYS A 293 -26.18 23.11 -24.35
N HIS A 294 -25.83 22.94 -23.08
CA HIS A 294 -26.37 21.87 -22.24
C HIS A 294 -27.79 22.15 -21.72
N SER A 295 -28.13 23.42 -21.46
CA SER A 295 -29.51 23.79 -21.09
C SER A 295 -30.50 23.60 -22.23
N ALA A 296 -30.08 23.80 -23.49
CA ALA A 296 -30.92 23.58 -24.66
C ALA A 296 -31.26 22.11 -24.91
N THR A 297 -30.39 21.17 -24.52
CA THR A 297 -30.63 19.73 -24.63
C THR A 297 -31.47 19.15 -23.49
N HIS A 298 -31.49 19.81 -22.32
CA HIS A 298 -32.28 19.36 -21.17
C HIS A 298 -33.78 19.65 -21.27
N HIS A 299 -34.21 20.56 -22.15
CA HIS A 299 -35.63 20.91 -22.27
C HIS A 299 -36.49 19.88 -23.03
N GLN A 300 -35.89 18.82 -23.59
CA GLN A 300 -36.61 17.73 -24.28
C GLN A 300 -36.66 16.40 -23.49
N ILE A 301 -36.09 16.32 -22.27
CA ILE A 301 -36.01 15.07 -21.49
C ILE A 301 -36.62 15.23 -20.09
N GLN A 302 -37.83 15.80 -20.00
CA GLN A 302 -38.56 15.94 -18.73
C GLN A 302 -39.86 15.12 -18.64
N GLU A 303 -40.07 14.12 -19.51
CA GLU A 303 -41.28 13.27 -19.46
C GLU A 303 -41.06 11.76 -19.27
N SER A 304 -39.85 11.29 -18.96
CA SER A 304 -39.65 9.86 -18.70
C SER A 304 -38.58 9.57 -17.65
N GLN A 305 -38.95 9.75 -16.38
CA GLN A 305 -38.20 9.16 -15.25
C GLN A 305 -38.97 7.96 -14.70
N SER A 306 -38.61 6.78 -15.16
CA SER A 306 -38.79 5.54 -14.41
C SER A 306 -37.66 4.57 -14.76
N SER A 307 -36.92 4.15 -13.72
CA SER A 307 -36.04 2.98 -13.65
C SER A 307 -34.89 2.85 -14.66
N THR A 308 -33.69 3.25 -14.26
CA THR A 308 -32.49 2.38 -14.28
C THR A 308 -31.37 3.03 -13.45
N THR A 309 -30.99 2.39 -12.36
CA THR A 309 -29.82 2.71 -11.54
C THR A 309 -28.54 2.27 -12.25
N SER A 310 -27.88 3.20 -12.94
CA SER A 310 -26.47 3.05 -13.31
C SER A 310 -25.73 4.31 -12.87
N ALA A 311 -24.71 4.13 -12.03
CA ALA A 311 -23.86 5.21 -11.54
C ALA A 311 -23.26 6.02 -12.71
N PRO A 312 -23.08 7.35 -12.57
CA PRO A 312 -22.54 8.18 -13.64
C PRO A 312 -21.08 7.76 -13.94
N ARG A 313 -20.83 7.31 -15.18
CA ARG A 313 -19.48 7.00 -15.67
C ARG A 313 -18.59 8.25 -15.60
N ASN A 314 -17.40 8.12 -15.02
CA ASN A 314 -16.47 9.23 -14.83
C ASN A 314 -15.76 9.51 -16.17
N ILE A 315 -15.79 10.77 -16.63
CA ILE A 315 -15.22 11.17 -17.94
C ILE A 315 -13.71 10.86 -18.03
N ASP A 316 -13.04 10.73 -16.88
CA ASP A 316 -11.61 10.41 -16.76
C ASP A 316 -11.25 8.97 -17.22
N ASP A 317 -12.23 8.09 -17.42
CA ASP A 317 -12.02 6.68 -17.83
C ASP A 317 -11.65 6.52 -19.33
N ASN A 318 -11.79 7.58 -20.14
CA ASN A 318 -11.53 7.54 -21.60
C ASN A 318 -10.07 7.91 -21.99
N LEU A 319 -9.15 8.02 -21.04
CA LEU A 319 -7.75 8.35 -21.33
C LEU A 319 -6.90 7.08 -21.47
N ILE A 320 -6.04 7.04 -22.48
CA ILE A 320 -5.15 5.91 -22.88
C ILE A 320 -4.28 5.37 -21.71
N PHE A 321 -4.14 6.12 -20.62
CA PHE A 321 -3.36 5.77 -19.42
C PHE A 321 -4.18 5.60 -18.14
N ALA A 322 -5.51 5.59 -18.22
CA ALA A 322 -6.38 5.29 -17.08
C ALA A 322 -6.41 3.78 -16.83
N TYR A 323 -5.32 3.25 -16.25
CA TYR A 323 -5.38 1.90 -15.68
C TYR A 323 -6.33 1.91 -14.49
N SER A 324 -7.49 1.30 -14.66
CA SER A 324 -8.40 0.95 -13.58
C SER A 324 -8.12 -0.48 -13.19
N SER A 325 -7.80 -0.72 -11.91
CA SER A 325 -7.69 -2.08 -11.40
C SER A 325 -8.99 -2.83 -11.69
N PRO A 326 -8.95 -3.99 -12.36
CA PRO A 326 -10.16 -4.75 -12.62
C PRO A 326 -10.79 -5.18 -11.30
N GLU A 327 -12.12 -5.19 -11.25
CA GLU A 327 -12.82 -5.83 -10.14
C GLU A 327 -12.50 -7.35 -10.17
N PRO A 328 -12.37 -8.00 -9.01
CA PRO A 328 -12.21 -9.44 -8.96
C PRO A 328 -13.35 -10.13 -9.72
N PRO A 329 -13.08 -11.23 -10.43
CA PRO A 329 -14.14 -11.99 -11.07
C PRO A 329 -15.12 -12.53 -10.04
N LYS A 330 -16.34 -12.86 -10.49
CA LYS A 330 -17.34 -13.52 -9.65
C LYS A 330 -17.35 -15.01 -9.93
N ILE A 331 -17.57 -15.79 -8.88
CA ILE A 331 -17.78 -17.24 -8.99
C ILE A 331 -19.29 -17.45 -9.19
N PRO A 332 -19.74 -18.02 -10.32
CA PRO A 332 -21.17 -18.22 -10.57
C PRO A 332 -21.81 -19.24 -9.63
N ASP A 333 -21.07 -20.29 -9.30
CA ASP A 333 -21.49 -21.40 -8.46
C ASP A 333 -20.39 -21.72 -7.44
N CYS A 334 -20.62 -21.32 -6.19
CA CYS A 334 -19.67 -21.43 -5.09
C CYS A 334 -19.73 -22.81 -4.43
N ASN A 335 -18.59 -23.30 -3.97
CA ASN A 335 -18.54 -24.48 -3.11
C ASN A 335 -19.25 -24.15 -1.77
N PRO A 336 -20.20 -24.98 -1.31
CA PRO A 336 -20.95 -24.71 -0.08
C PRO A 336 -20.08 -24.59 1.17
N ARG A 337 -18.97 -25.34 1.24
CA ARG A 337 -18.06 -25.33 2.40
C ARG A 337 -16.89 -24.38 2.24
N ILE A 338 -16.55 -23.99 1.01
CA ILE A 338 -15.43 -23.09 0.71
C ILE A 338 -15.91 -22.01 -0.27
N PRO A 339 -16.65 -20.99 0.19
CA PRO A 339 -17.32 -20.03 -0.71
C PRO A 339 -16.37 -19.25 -1.62
N SER A 340 -15.08 -19.16 -1.27
CA SER A 340 -14.02 -18.58 -2.10
C SER A 340 -13.64 -19.45 -3.30
N LEU A 341 -14.15 -20.67 -3.41
CA LEU A 341 -13.90 -21.60 -4.52
C LEU A 341 -15.18 -21.91 -5.29
N SER A 342 -15.03 -22.30 -6.54
CA SER A 342 -16.13 -22.87 -7.32
C SER A 342 -16.51 -24.26 -6.82
N SER A 343 -17.78 -24.63 -6.96
CA SER A 343 -18.26 -26.02 -6.79
C SER A 343 -17.50 -27.05 -7.65
N ALA A 344 -16.80 -26.59 -8.70
CA ALA A 344 -15.96 -27.43 -9.54
C ALA A 344 -14.67 -27.92 -8.85
N VAL A 345 -14.34 -27.37 -7.69
CA VAL A 345 -13.14 -27.70 -6.91
C VAL A 345 -13.54 -28.15 -5.50
N GLN A 346 -12.86 -29.18 -5.01
CA GLN A 346 -13.00 -29.66 -3.64
C GLN A 346 -11.63 -29.82 -2.98
N MET A 347 -11.60 -29.63 -1.66
CA MET A 347 -10.40 -29.88 -0.87
C MET A 347 -10.32 -31.37 -0.52
N GLU A 348 -9.17 -31.97 -0.79
CA GLU A 348 -8.84 -33.35 -0.49
C GLU A 348 -7.61 -33.43 0.41
N TYR A 349 -7.39 -34.60 1.00
CA TYR A 349 -6.24 -34.85 1.87
C TYR A 349 -5.57 -36.18 1.56
N THR A 350 -4.24 -36.16 1.47
CA THR A 350 -3.43 -37.38 1.58
C THR A 350 -2.28 -37.16 2.56
N HIS A 351 -1.81 -38.24 3.21
CA HIS A 351 -0.66 -38.14 4.09
C HIS A 351 0.61 -37.66 3.37
N LYS A 352 0.71 -37.87 2.05
CA LYS A 352 1.87 -37.49 1.24
C LYS A 352 1.85 -36.02 0.81
N GLN A 353 0.69 -35.49 0.42
CA GLN A 353 0.57 -34.13 -0.15
C GLN A 353 0.00 -33.12 0.85
N GLY A 354 -0.50 -33.57 1.99
CA GLY A 354 -1.28 -32.71 2.88
C GLY A 354 -2.65 -32.42 2.29
N ARG A 355 -3.18 -31.23 2.60
CA ARG A 355 -4.43 -30.71 2.02
C ARG A 355 -4.12 -30.15 0.62
N PHE A 356 -4.92 -30.53 -0.38
CA PHE A 356 -4.78 -30.04 -1.76
C PHE A 356 -6.15 -29.85 -2.41
N MET A 357 -6.17 -29.10 -3.50
CA MET A 357 -7.39 -28.88 -4.28
C MET A 357 -7.46 -29.88 -5.44
N ALA A 358 -8.60 -30.54 -5.57
CA ALA A 358 -8.91 -31.48 -6.65
C ALA A 358 -10.12 -31.00 -7.46
N ALA A 359 -10.13 -31.28 -8.75
CA ALA A 359 -11.29 -31.04 -9.59
C ALA A 359 -12.40 -32.04 -9.24
N ALA A 360 -13.60 -31.53 -8.89
CA ALA A 360 -14.79 -32.34 -8.64
C ALA A 360 -15.55 -32.72 -9.92
N ARG A 361 -15.29 -31.98 -11.01
CA ARG A 361 -15.81 -32.22 -12.37
C ARG A 361 -14.84 -31.67 -13.40
N ASP A 362 -15.10 -31.94 -14.68
CA ASP A 362 -14.38 -31.30 -15.78
C ASP A 362 -14.54 -29.76 -15.71
N ILE A 363 -13.42 -29.05 -15.80
CA ILE A 363 -13.32 -27.59 -15.74
C ILE A 363 -13.00 -27.07 -17.13
N LYS A 364 -13.86 -26.23 -17.71
CA LYS A 364 -13.61 -25.67 -19.05
C LYS A 364 -12.58 -24.54 -19.01
N PRO A 365 -11.81 -24.33 -20.09
CA PRO A 365 -10.91 -23.19 -20.21
C PRO A 365 -11.66 -21.87 -19.97
N GLY A 366 -11.13 -21.03 -19.08
CA GLY A 366 -11.70 -19.72 -18.73
C GLY A 366 -12.70 -19.74 -17.56
N GLU A 367 -13.05 -20.91 -17.00
CA GLU A 367 -13.85 -20.96 -15.76
C GLU A 367 -13.04 -20.43 -14.55
N VAL A 368 -13.71 -19.63 -13.72
CA VAL A 368 -13.13 -19.09 -12.48
C VAL A 368 -13.25 -20.13 -11.38
N ILE A 369 -12.12 -20.69 -10.96
CA ILE A 369 -12.08 -21.78 -9.96
C ILE A 369 -11.97 -21.29 -8.52
N GLY A 370 -11.50 -20.05 -8.31
CA GLY A 370 -11.34 -19.48 -6.98
C GLY A 370 -11.09 -17.98 -7.00
N VAL A 371 -11.66 -17.30 -6.02
CA VAL A 371 -11.53 -15.87 -5.74
C VAL A 371 -11.43 -15.73 -4.23
N GLU A 372 -10.20 -15.62 -3.75
CA GLU A 372 -9.90 -15.65 -2.33
C GLU A 372 -9.37 -14.30 -1.85
N MET A 373 -9.79 -13.91 -0.65
CA MET A 373 -9.19 -12.80 0.07
C MET A 373 -8.10 -13.35 0.98
N GLY A 374 -6.87 -12.88 0.83
CA GLY A 374 -5.81 -13.23 1.79
C GLY A 374 -6.12 -12.67 3.18
N PHE A 375 -5.85 -13.46 4.22
CA PHE A 375 -5.97 -13.03 5.63
C PHE A 375 -5.23 -11.72 5.89
N VAL A 376 -4.00 -11.64 5.38
CA VAL A 376 -3.22 -10.41 5.29
C VAL A 376 -2.62 -10.32 3.90
N THR A 377 -2.39 -9.10 3.44
CA THR A 377 -1.71 -8.83 2.17
C THR A 377 -0.71 -7.71 2.37
N CYS A 378 0.30 -7.61 1.51
CA CYS A 378 1.22 -6.47 1.51
C CYS A 378 1.78 -6.23 0.10
N VAL A 379 2.20 -4.99 -0.17
CA VAL A 379 2.98 -4.65 -1.36
C VAL A 379 4.40 -5.19 -1.19
N SER A 380 5.00 -5.68 -2.28
CA SER A 380 6.36 -6.17 -2.23
C SER A 380 7.34 -5.11 -1.75
N VAL A 381 8.19 -5.45 -0.76
CA VAL A 381 9.20 -4.54 -0.20
C VAL A 381 10.59 -4.69 -0.81
N GLU A 382 10.74 -5.61 -1.75
CA GLU A 382 11.98 -5.86 -2.50
C GLU A 382 12.22 -4.81 -3.58
N ASP A 383 11.14 -4.39 -4.25
CA ASP A 383 11.18 -3.41 -5.32
C ASP A 383 10.65 -2.05 -4.83
N ALA A 384 11.54 -1.08 -4.69
CA ALA A 384 11.19 0.29 -4.33
C ALA A 384 10.19 0.90 -5.33
N ALA A 385 10.25 0.53 -6.62
CA ALA A 385 9.29 1.07 -7.60
C ALA A 385 7.86 0.61 -7.30
N SER A 386 7.68 -0.63 -6.84
CA SER A 386 6.39 -1.19 -6.44
C SER A 386 5.80 -0.47 -5.21
N GLN A 387 6.63 -0.16 -4.21
CA GLN A 387 6.20 0.50 -2.96
C GLN A 387 5.56 1.87 -3.18
N HIS A 388 5.98 2.61 -4.20
CA HIS A 388 5.40 3.91 -4.55
C HIS A 388 4.36 3.83 -5.68
N THR A 389 4.14 2.66 -6.27
CA THR A 389 3.24 2.47 -7.41
C THR A 389 1.95 1.77 -7.03
N PHE A 390 1.94 0.98 -5.97
CA PHE A 390 0.75 0.28 -5.48
C PHE A 390 0.32 0.82 -4.12
N CYS A 391 -0.99 0.83 -3.88
CA CYS A 391 -1.56 1.22 -2.60
C CYS A 391 -1.22 0.17 -1.55
N CYS A 392 -0.68 0.61 -0.41
CA CYS A 392 -0.33 -0.28 0.71
C CYS A 392 -1.54 -1.01 1.33
N THR A 393 -2.75 -0.47 1.13
CA THR A 393 -4.02 -0.97 1.72
C THR A 393 -4.80 -1.87 0.76
N CYS A 394 -5.06 -1.41 -0.47
CA CYS A 394 -5.90 -2.15 -1.42
C CYS A 394 -5.12 -2.79 -2.57
N LEU A 395 -3.79 -2.62 -2.63
CA LEU A 395 -2.89 -3.11 -3.67
C LEU A 395 -3.18 -2.58 -5.09
N ASN A 396 -4.16 -1.70 -5.26
CA ASN A 396 -4.43 -1.07 -6.54
C ASN A 396 -3.30 -0.16 -6.97
N ARG A 397 -3.07 -0.07 -8.28
CA ARG A 397 -2.07 0.84 -8.85
C ARG A 397 -2.48 2.30 -8.58
N CYS A 398 -1.56 3.07 -8.04
CA CYS A 398 -1.72 4.48 -7.73
C CYS A 398 -1.25 5.34 -8.90
N SER A 399 -2.18 6.05 -9.55
CA SER A 399 -1.84 7.05 -10.57
C SER A 399 -1.48 8.42 -9.99
N SER A 400 -2.09 8.79 -8.86
CA SER A 400 -1.75 9.99 -8.08
C SER A 400 -1.68 9.62 -6.60
N PRO A 401 -0.58 8.97 -6.16
CA PRO A 401 -0.46 8.46 -4.81
C PRO A 401 -0.43 9.56 -3.74
N LEU A 402 -0.98 9.23 -2.57
CA LEU A 402 -0.81 9.93 -1.30
C LEU A 402 0.23 9.20 -0.45
N PRO A 403 1.29 9.84 0.05
CA PRO A 403 2.26 9.16 0.90
C PRO A 403 1.74 8.99 2.33
N CYS A 404 2.40 8.11 3.08
CA CYS A 404 2.38 8.15 4.55
C CYS A 404 2.85 9.54 5.03
N PRO A 405 2.24 10.15 6.04
CA PRO A 405 2.68 11.45 6.59
C PRO A 405 4.05 11.35 7.28
N THR A 406 4.39 10.19 7.85
CA THR A 406 5.57 10.00 8.72
C THR A 406 6.78 9.47 7.96
N CYS A 407 6.61 8.47 7.09
CA CYS A 407 7.70 7.87 6.31
C CYS A 407 7.59 8.14 4.81
N ALA A 408 8.68 7.89 4.09
CA ALA A 408 8.75 7.96 2.63
C ALA A 408 8.57 6.59 1.94
N MET A 409 8.24 5.51 2.67
CA MET A 409 8.22 4.14 2.12
C MET A 409 6.96 3.79 1.35
N VAL A 410 5.78 4.15 1.86
CA VAL A 410 4.51 3.64 1.33
C VAL A 410 3.61 4.74 0.80
N VAL A 411 2.72 4.35 -0.10
CA VAL A 411 1.68 5.22 -0.65
C VAL A 411 0.30 4.59 -0.63
N PHE A 412 -0.71 5.45 -0.82
CA PHE A 412 -2.13 5.12 -0.81
C PHE A 412 -2.82 5.74 -2.02
N CYS A 413 -3.88 5.10 -2.53
CA CYS A 413 -4.61 5.59 -3.71
C CYS A 413 -5.65 6.67 -3.38
N SER A 414 -6.08 6.78 -2.12
CA SER A 414 -7.08 7.72 -1.63
C SER A 414 -6.88 8.02 -0.15
N GLU A 415 -7.50 9.10 0.32
CA GLU A 415 -7.56 9.47 1.74
C GLU A 415 -8.13 8.31 2.56
N THR A 416 -9.23 7.70 2.12
CA THR A 416 -9.82 6.53 2.80
C THR A 416 -8.84 5.36 2.93
N CYS A 417 -8.12 5.02 1.86
CA CYS A 417 -7.12 3.95 1.93
C CYS A 417 -5.95 4.33 2.84
N ARG A 418 -5.58 5.61 2.91
CA ARG A 418 -4.55 6.10 3.84
C ARG A 418 -5.01 5.97 5.27
N ASP A 419 -6.21 6.43 5.60
CA ASP A 419 -6.77 6.38 6.95
C ASP A 419 -6.88 4.92 7.43
N ILE A 420 -7.44 4.03 6.61
CA ILE A 420 -7.51 2.58 6.92
C ILE A 420 -6.10 2.00 7.09
N GLY A 421 -5.19 2.27 6.15
CA GLY A 421 -3.87 1.66 6.18
C GLY A 421 -3.02 2.12 7.36
N LEU A 422 -3.12 3.40 7.73
CA LEU A 422 -2.43 3.94 8.90
C LEU A 422 -2.99 3.33 10.18
N HIS A 423 -4.31 3.34 10.35
CA HIS A 423 -4.99 2.84 11.55
C HIS A 423 -4.81 1.33 11.77
N GLU A 424 -4.94 0.52 10.71
CA GLU A 424 -5.03 -0.94 10.88
C GLU A 424 -3.67 -1.63 11.01
N PHE A 425 -2.62 -1.12 10.36
CA PHE A 425 -1.34 -1.81 10.33
C PHE A 425 -0.12 -0.90 10.17
N HIS A 426 -0.20 0.18 9.39
CA HIS A 426 1.00 0.89 8.99
C HIS A 426 1.58 1.76 10.10
N GLU A 427 0.77 2.24 11.05
CA GLU A 427 1.28 2.99 12.21
C GLU A 427 2.36 2.19 12.96
N ASP A 428 2.05 0.93 13.31
CA ASP A 428 3.00 0.01 13.95
C ASP A 428 4.14 -0.43 13.04
N GLU A 429 3.87 -0.56 11.72
CA GLU A 429 4.89 -0.96 10.75
C GLU A 429 5.86 0.17 10.39
N CYS A 430 5.46 1.43 10.54
CA CYS A 430 6.11 2.57 9.91
C CYS A 430 7.60 2.67 10.28
N GLU A 431 7.95 2.43 11.53
CA GLU A 431 9.34 2.47 12.01
C GLU A 431 10.14 1.20 11.69
N ILE A 432 9.45 0.06 11.55
CA ILE A 432 10.07 -1.27 11.38
C ILE A 432 10.28 -1.59 9.90
N LEU A 433 9.41 -1.08 9.02
CA LEU A 433 9.38 -1.38 7.60
C LEU A 433 10.71 -1.13 6.87
N PRO A 434 11.44 -0.01 7.11
CA PRO A 434 12.72 0.20 6.44
C PRO A 434 13.77 -0.82 6.89
N ALA A 435 13.76 -1.22 8.17
CA ALA A 435 14.62 -2.29 8.65
C ALA A 435 14.31 -3.61 7.94
N ILE A 436 13.02 -3.98 7.81
CA ILE A 436 12.60 -5.19 7.08
C ILE A 436 13.05 -5.12 5.61
N SER A 437 12.84 -4.00 4.93
CA SER A 437 13.26 -3.81 3.53
C SER A 437 14.79 -3.92 3.38
N SER A 438 15.56 -3.32 4.31
CA SER A 438 17.02 -3.36 4.29
C SER A 438 17.62 -4.77 4.48
N LEU A 439 16.87 -5.71 5.07
CA LEU A 439 17.32 -7.08 5.26
C LEU A 439 17.37 -7.86 3.93
N GLY A 440 16.64 -7.40 2.90
CA GLY A 440 16.74 -7.93 1.54
C GLY A 440 16.31 -9.39 1.44
N PHE A 441 15.25 -9.77 2.15
CA PHE A 441 14.62 -11.07 2.00
C PHE A 441 14.05 -11.20 0.58
N VAL A 442 14.19 -12.38 -0.03
CA VAL A 442 13.60 -12.73 -1.35
C VAL A 442 12.10 -13.02 -1.25
N SER A 443 11.50 -12.74 -0.08
CA SER A 443 10.07 -12.91 0.13
C SER A 443 9.53 -11.85 1.07
N ASN A 444 8.25 -11.54 0.89
CA ASN A 444 7.49 -10.67 1.78
C ASN A 444 7.07 -11.36 3.09
N CYS A 445 7.52 -12.60 3.33
CA CYS A 445 7.16 -13.39 4.50
C CYS A 445 7.35 -12.64 5.83
N PRO A 446 8.43 -11.84 6.04
CA PRO A 446 8.58 -11.12 7.29
C PRO A 446 7.49 -10.05 7.50
N LEU A 447 7.13 -9.32 6.46
CA LEU A 447 6.07 -8.31 6.54
C LEU A 447 4.69 -8.97 6.72
N LEU A 448 4.43 -10.05 5.99
CA LEU A 448 3.18 -10.80 6.13
C LEU A 448 3.03 -11.37 7.54
N ALA A 449 4.06 -12.00 8.10
CA ALA A 449 4.01 -12.51 9.46
C ALA A 449 3.87 -11.38 10.51
N LEU A 450 4.47 -10.21 10.29
CA LEU A 450 4.23 -9.04 11.15
C LEU A 450 2.75 -8.62 11.10
N ARG A 451 2.16 -8.54 9.89
CA ARG A 451 0.73 -8.24 9.72
C ARG A 451 -0.17 -9.27 10.38
N VAL A 452 0.13 -10.56 10.28
CA VAL A 452 -0.64 -11.61 10.98
C VAL A 452 -0.65 -11.35 12.48
N LEU A 453 0.51 -11.04 13.07
CA LEU A 453 0.63 -10.79 14.51
C LEU A 453 -0.07 -9.48 14.93
N ASN A 454 -0.04 -8.44 14.09
CA ASN A 454 -0.71 -7.18 14.39
C ASN A 454 -2.23 -7.26 14.18
N SER A 455 -2.70 -8.11 13.27
CA SER A 455 -4.13 -8.27 12.97
C SER A 455 -4.94 -8.91 14.12
N ILE A 456 -4.27 -9.52 15.11
CA ILE A 456 -4.91 -10.20 16.23
C ILE A 456 -4.26 -9.76 17.53
N PRO A 457 -5.01 -9.16 18.48
CA PRO A 457 -4.44 -8.73 19.73
C PRO A 457 -3.95 -9.92 20.55
N TYR A 458 -2.88 -9.71 21.31
CA TYR A 458 -2.21 -10.76 22.09
C TYR A 458 -3.16 -11.55 23.02
N TRP A 459 -4.12 -10.88 23.67
CA TRP A 459 -5.09 -11.55 24.54
C TRP A 459 -5.97 -12.55 23.78
N LYS A 460 -6.32 -12.25 22.52
CA LYS A 460 -7.13 -13.13 21.67
C LYS A 460 -6.29 -14.32 21.22
N LEU A 461 -5.03 -14.10 20.83
CA LEU A 461 -4.08 -15.19 20.55
C LEU A 461 -3.90 -16.13 21.75
N LYS A 462 -3.68 -15.57 22.95
CA LYS A 462 -3.51 -16.34 24.19
C LYS A 462 -4.71 -17.23 24.51
N ARG A 463 -5.92 -16.80 24.13
CA ARG A 463 -7.16 -17.58 24.30
C ARG A 463 -7.37 -18.60 23.19
N VAL A 464 -7.14 -18.21 21.93
CA VAL A 464 -7.51 -19.01 20.75
C VAL A 464 -6.48 -20.08 20.43
N VAL A 465 -5.18 -19.79 20.56
CA VAL A 465 -4.11 -20.73 20.16
C VAL A 465 -4.17 -22.07 20.91
N PRO A 466 -4.36 -22.13 22.25
CA PRO A 466 -4.48 -23.42 22.94
C PRO A 466 -5.68 -24.25 22.47
N LEU A 467 -6.79 -23.59 22.13
CA LEU A 467 -7.99 -24.26 21.61
C LEU A 467 -7.71 -24.85 20.22
N LEU A 468 -7.08 -24.07 19.33
CA LEU A 468 -6.70 -24.54 18.00
C LEU A 468 -5.68 -25.69 18.07
N GLN A 469 -4.75 -25.68 19.02
CA GLN A 469 -3.83 -26.80 19.25
C GLN A 469 -4.57 -28.08 19.68
N GLN A 470 -5.56 -27.96 20.57
CA GLN A 470 -6.40 -29.09 20.98
C GLN A 470 -7.25 -29.61 19.81
N LEU A 471 -7.80 -28.71 18.99
CA LEU A 471 -8.54 -29.07 17.78
C LEU A 471 -7.65 -29.79 16.77
N ALA A 472 -6.40 -29.32 16.58
CA ALA A 472 -5.46 -29.95 15.66
C ALA A 472 -5.13 -31.41 16.04
N ILE A 473 -5.17 -31.74 17.34
CA ILE A 473 -4.96 -33.10 17.86
C ILE A 473 -6.23 -33.95 17.73
N SER A 474 -7.40 -33.37 17.98
CA SER A 474 -8.68 -34.10 18.05
C SER A 474 -9.35 -34.29 16.69
N GLN A 475 -9.08 -33.43 15.71
CA GLN A 475 -9.69 -33.47 14.39
C GLN A 475 -8.79 -34.11 13.33
N PRO A 476 -9.36 -34.77 12.31
CA PRO A 476 -8.60 -35.23 11.15
C PRO A 476 -7.88 -34.06 10.47
N ARG A 477 -6.67 -34.30 9.95
CA ARG A 477 -5.89 -33.28 9.22
C ARG A 477 -6.61 -32.71 7.98
N SER A 478 -7.58 -33.45 7.42
CA SER A 478 -8.45 -32.97 6.35
C SER A 478 -9.42 -31.87 6.79
N MET A 479 -9.72 -31.80 8.09
CA MET A 479 -10.65 -30.83 8.69
C MET A 479 -9.97 -29.58 9.25
N HIS A 480 -8.64 -29.54 9.24
CA HIS A 480 -7.89 -28.39 9.72
C HIS A 480 -8.23 -27.13 8.90
N GLY A 481 -8.55 -26.04 9.58
CA GLY A 481 -8.98 -24.77 8.98
C GLY A 481 -10.49 -24.57 8.82
N PHE A 482 -11.30 -25.63 8.92
CA PHE A 482 -12.77 -25.51 8.93
C PHE A 482 -13.29 -25.16 10.32
N ASN A 483 -14.31 -24.30 10.39
CA ASN A 483 -15.00 -23.98 11.65
C ASN A 483 -15.93 -25.12 12.09
N GLU A 484 -16.64 -24.93 13.20
CA GLU A 484 -17.60 -25.92 13.74
C GLU A 484 -18.77 -26.22 12.79
N ASP A 485 -19.12 -25.26 11.93
CA ASP A 485 -20.16 -25.39 10.90
C ASP A 485 -19.66 -26.04 9.59
N TYR A 486 -18.41 -26.50 9.56
CA TYR A 486 -17.75 -27.09 8.38
C TYR A 486 -17.53 -26.11 7.22
N ASP A 487 -17.41 -24.82 7.53
CA ASP A 487 -17.08 -23.76 6.59
C ASP A 487 -15.60 -23.36 6.70
N TYR A 488 -14.98 -23.15 5.54
CA TYR A 488 -13.62 -22.64 5.39
C TYR A 488 -13.67 -21.17 5.00
N ASP A 489 -13.12 -20.30 5.85
CA ASP A 489 -12.95 -18.87 5.56
C ASP A 489 -11.47 -18.49 5.64
N SER A 490 -10.91 -18.07 4.52
CA SER A 490 -9.52 -17.62 4.39
C SER A 490 -9.20 -16.38 5.23
N ARG A 491 -10.22 -15.66 5.68
CA ARG A 491 -10.11 -14.47 6.54
C ARG A 491 -10.10 -14.82 8.02
N ASN A 492 -10.28 -16.09 8.38
CA ASN A 492 -10.21 -16.53 9.76
C ASN A 492 -8.78 -16.96 10.13
N TYR A 493 -8.31 -16.53 11.30
CA TYR A 493 -7.01 -16.95 11.84
C TYR A 493 -6.89 -18.46 12.00
N GLN A 494 -7.99 -19.17 12.29
CA GLN A 494 -8.00 -20.63 12.36
C GLN A 494 -7.49 -21.27 11.07
N THR A 495 -7.82 -20.69 9.93
CA THR A 495 -7.34 -21.14 8.63
C THR A 495 -5.83 -20.96 8.52
N VAL A 496 -5.35 -19.77 8.89
CA VAL A 496 -3.92 -19.42 8.86
C VAL A 496 -3.08 -20.24 9.83
N PHE A 497 -3.59 -20.53 11.03
CA PHE A 497 -2.91 -21.33 12.04
C PHE A 497 -2.63 -22.76 11.57
N HIS A 498 -3.51 -23.30 10.72
CA HIS A 498 -3.44 -24.67 10.24
C HIS A 498 -2.78 -24.83 8.87
N LEU A 499 -2.43 -23.73 8.17
CA LEU A 499 -1.62 -23.75 6.95
C LEU A 499 -0.27 -24.38 7.24
#